data_AF-A0A7J9YI74-F1
#
_entry.id   AF-A0A7J9YI74-F1
#
_cell.length_a   1.000
_cell.length_b   1.000
_cell.length_c   1.000
_cell.angle_alpha   90.00
_cell.angle_beta   90.00
_cell.angle_gamma   90.00
#
_symmetry.space_group_name_H-M   'P 1'
#
loop_
_entity.id
_entity.type
_entity.pdbx_description
1 polymer ?
#
loop_
_entity_poly.entity_id
_entity_poly.type
_entity_poly.pdbx_seq_one_letter_code
_entity_poly.pdbx_strand_id
1 'polypeptide(L)'
;MHKPNQNGGIKVGGTGWTPTGFDASYQYSTTTLSVYWPRTEHAKLLTLWPQLADQVGATWDEHRQRIERHCAVVERTGHAVNQLPGTVEDLATFLAQRGITDPSADDLLAYPDLRTATVSMTPWPPTRTEACWCGTGRKYKQCCRPHSLGSLD
;
A
#
# COMPACT_ATOMS: atom_id res chain seq x y z
N MET A 1 -26.46 38.63 20.28
CA MET A 1 -26.15 37.23 20.64
C MET A 1 -26.84 36.32 19.64
N HIS A 2 -26.16 35.90 18.57
CA HIS A 2 -26.68 34.93 17.60
C HIS A 2 -26.03 33.58 17.92
N LYS A 3 -26.84 32.56 18.20
CA LYS A 3 -26.37 31.18 18.32
C LYS A 3 -26.23 30.59 16.91
N PRO A 4 -25.09 29.99 16.51
CA PRO A 4 -25.03 29.26 15.26
C PRO A 4 -25.83 27.95 15.38
N ASN A 5 -26.64 27.72 14.36
CA ASN A 5 -27.51 26.58 14.16
C ASN A 5 -26.67 25.31 13.94
N GLN A 6 -26.84 24.33 14.82
CA GLN A 6 -26.35 22.97 14.61
C GLN A 6 -27.45 22.18 13.92
N ASN A 7 -27.36 21.98 12.61
CA ASN A 7 -28.02 20.87 11.91
C ASN A 7 -27.57 20.77 10.46
N GLY A 8 -26.97 19.63 10.12
CA GLY A 8 -26.62 19.30 8.73
C GLY A 8 -25.71 18.08 8.59
N GLY A 9 -25.86 17.07 9.45
CA GLY A 9 -25.12 15.82 9.30
C GLY A 9 -25.63 15.06 8.07
N ILE A 10 -24.88 15.13 6.97
CA ILE A 10 -25.09 14.26 5.81
C ILE A 10 -24.80 12.84 6.26
N LYS A 11 -25.82 11.99 6.34
CA LYS A 11 -25.66 10.55 6.54
C LYS A 11 -25.35 9.92 5.18
N VAL A 12 -24.07 9.67 4.90
CA VAL A 12 -23.65 8.84 3.76
C VAL A 12 -23.56 7.40 4.25
N GLY A 13 -24.35 6.50 3.66
CA GLY A 13 -24.43 5.10 4.05
C GLY A 13 -23.22 4.28 3.61
N GLY A 14 -22.70 3.45 4.53
CA GLY A 14 -22.48 2.03 4.25
C GLY A 14 -21.28 1.60 3.40
N THR A 15 -20.10 2.20 3.60
CA THR A 15 -18.71 1.65 3.48
C THR A 15 -17.72 2.84 3.50
N GLY A 16 -18.00 3.80 4.39
CA GLY A 16 -17.45 5.15 4.31
C GLY A 16 -16.11 5.27 5.02
N TRP A 17 -15.11 5.69 4.25
CA TRP A 17 -13.95 6.46 4.69
C TRP A 17 -14.10 7.11 6.09
N THR A 18 -13.17 6.83 7.01
CA THR A 18 -13.18 7.37 8.38
C THR A 18 -12.11 8.47 8.51
N PRO A 19 -12.49 9.73 8.72
CA PRO A 19 -11.53 10.80 8.91
C PRO A 19 -10.69 10.59 10.19
N THR A 20 -9.38 10.83 10.10
CA THR A 20 -8.48 10.92 11.27
C THR A 20 -8.54 12.30 11.94
N GLY A 21 -9.12 13.29 11.25
CA GLY A 21 -9.35 14.63 11.79
C GLY A 21 -10.23 15.47 10.86
N PHE A 22 -10.65 16.63 11.33
CA PHE A 22 -11.41 17.59 10.52
C PHE A 22 -11.18 19.01 11.05
N ASP A 23 -11.31 19.99 10.17
CA ASP A 23 -11.45 21.40 10.52
C ASP A 23 -12.76 21.97 9.96
N ALA A 24 -12.90 23.29 9.93
CA ALA A 24 -14.12 23.94 9.43
C ALA A 24 -14.38 23.75 7.91
N SER A 25 -13.38 23.31 7.14
CA SER A 25 -13.40 23.24 5.68
C SER A 25 -13.02 21.87 5.12
N TYR A 26 -12.24 21.07 5.84
CA TYR A 26 -11.67 19.81 5.37
C TYR A 26 -11.83 18.70 6.38
N GLN A 27 -11.98 17.49 5.87
CA GLN A 27 -11.85 16.27 6.63
C GLN A 27 -10.61 15.53 6.10
N TYR A 28 -9.77 15.05 7.00
CA TYR A 28 -8.49 14.42 6.67
C TYR A 28 -8.54 12.95 7.05
N SER A 29 -7.86 12.11 6.29
CA SER A 29 -7.57 10.73 6.68
C SER A 29 -6.11 10.41 6.41
N THR A 30 -5.50 9.65 7.30
CA THR A 30 -4.18 9.09 7.07
C THR A 30 -4.32 7.69 6.51
N THR A 31 -3.83 7.50 5.29
CA THR A 31 -3.72 6.20 4.62
C THR A 31 -2.25 5.93 4.38
N THR A 32 -1.82 4.73 4.71
CA THR A 32 -0.49 4.23 4.37
C THR A 32 -0.53 3.59 2.98
N LEU A 33 0.44 3.94 2.16
CA LEU A 33 0.66 3.27 0.88
C LEU A 33 1.69 2.15 1.07
N SER A 34 1.37 0.96 0.59
CA SER A 34 2.30 -0.16 0.47
C SER A 34 2.54 -0.45 -1.01
N VAL A 35 3.77 -0.26 -1.48
CA VAL A 35 4.15 -0.68 -2.83
C VAL A 35 4.41 -2.17 -2.84
N TYR A 36 3.79 -2.89 -3.79
CA TYR A 36 4.13 -4.28 -4.06
C TYR A 36 4.59 -4.45 -5.50
N TRP A 37 5.62 -5.26 -5.69
CA TRP A 37 6.09 -5.70 -7.00
C TRP A 37 5.33 -6.98 -7.46
N PRO A 38 4.53 -6.93 -8.53
CA PRO A 38 3.96 -8.13 -9.16
C PRO A 38 5.06 -9.13 -9.55
N ARG A 39 4.71 -10.42 -9.71
CA ARG A 39 5.71 -11.50 -9.89
C ARG A 39 6.75 -11.22 -10.99
N THR A 40 6.28 -10.74 -12.13
CA THR A 40 7.15 -10.42 -13.27
C THR A 40 8.02 -9.20 -12.98
N GLU A 41 7.49 -8.19 -12.30
CA GLU A 41 8.20 -6.97 -11.94
C GLU A 41 9.22 -7.22 -10.83
N HIS A 42 8.91 -8.06 -9.84
CA HIS A 42 9.86 -8.48 -8.80
C HIS A 42 11.08 -9.19 -9.42
N ALA A 43 10.85 -10.10 -10.37
CA ALA A 43 11.94 -10.77 -11.09
C ALA A 43 12.80 -9.77 -11.90
N LYS A 44 12.17 -8.84 -12.63
CA LYS A 44 12.87 -7.77 -13.34
C LYS A 44 13.69 -6.88 -12.39
N LEU A 45 13.09 -6.50 -11.26
CA LEU A 45 13.72 -5.64 -10.26
C LEU A 45 15.02 -6.27 -9.74
N LEU A 46 14.97 -7.54 -9.34
CA LEU A 46 16.15 -8.27 -8.86
C LEU A 46 17.15 -8.63 -9.96
N THR A 47 16.73 -8.59 -11.23
CA THR A 47 17.66 -8.73 -12.38
C THR A 47 18.47 -7.46 -12.58
N LEU A 48 17.86 -6.29 -12.41
CA LEU A 48 18.53 -4.99 -12.56
C LEU A 48 19.32 -4.60 -11.31
N TRP A 49 18.76 -4.85 -10.12
CA TRP A 49 19.34 -4.46 -8.83
C TRP A 49 19.28 -5.62 -7.83
N PRO A 50 20.14 -6.64 -7.97
CA PRO A 50 20.17 -7.82 -7.09
C PRO A 50 20.33 -7.48 -5.60
N GLN A 51 21.03 -6.38 -5.29
CA GLN A 51 21.26 -5.87 -3.92
C GLN A 51 19.95 -5.51 -3.19
N LEU A 52 18.86 -5.26 -3.91
CA LEU A 52 17.56 -4.97 -3.30
C LEU A 52 16.87 -6.21 -2.72
N ALA A 53 17.39 -7.43 -2.96
CA ALA A 53 16.83 -8.68 -2.43
C ALA A 53 16.65 -8.66 -0.91
N ASP A 54 17.54 -8.00 -0.19
CA ASP A 54 17.44 -7.86 1.27
C ASP A 54 16.22 -7.05 1.70
N GLN A 55 15.72 -6.15 0.84
CA GLN A 55 14.58 -5.28 1.15
C GLN A 55 13.28 -5.89 0.63
N VAL A 56 13.25 -6.26 -0.64
CA VAL A 56 12.04 -6.77 -1.31
C VAL A 56 11.85 -8.28 -1.17
N GLY A 57 12.79 -8.99 -0.54
CA GLY A 57 12.79 -10.46 -0.46
C GLY A 57 13.48 -11.10 -1.67
N ALA A 58 14.25 -12.16 -1.43
CA ALA A 58 15.04 -12.85 -2.45
C ALA A 58 14.16 -13.67 -3.39
N THR A 59 12.97 -14.06 -2.93
CA THR A 59 11.95 -14.74 -3.73
C THR A 59 10.64 -13.96 -3.72
N TRP A 60 9.82 -14.17 -4.75
CA TRP A 60 8.51 -13.51 -4.82
C TRP A 60 7.56 -13.92 -3.69
N ASP A 61 7.71 -15.14 -3.17
CA ASP A 61 6.94 -15.59 -2.02
C ASP A 61 7.36 -14.87 -0.73
N GLU A 62 8.67 -14.65 -0.52
CA GLU A 62 9.16 -13.81 0.57
C GLU A 62 8.67 -12.36 0.44
N HIS A 63 8.72 -11.79 -0.77
CA HIS A 63 8.19 -10.44 -1.04
C HIS A 63 6.74 -10.31 -0.58
N ARG A 64 5.88 -11.24 -1.01
CA ARG A 64 4.46 -11.22 -0.64
C ARG A 64 4.24 -11.36 0.86
N GLN A 65 5.02 -12.22 1.52
CA GLN A 65 4.93 -12.40 2.97
C GLN A 65 5.35 -11.14 3.72
N ARG A 66 6.42 -10.46 3.30
CA ARG A 66 6.90 -9.22 3.91
C ARG A 66 5.87 -8.11 3.79
N ILE A 67 5.31 -7.91 2.59
CA ILE A 67 4.25 -6.91 2.35
C ILE A 67 3.01 -7.21 3.20
N GLU A 68 2.53 -8.46 3.21
CA GLU A 68 1.36 -8.83 4.03
C GLU A 68 1.59 -8.55 5.52
N ARG A 69 2.77 -8.90 6.05
CA ARG A 69 3.13 -8.63 7.45
C ARG A 69 3.22 -7.14 7.74
N HIS A 70 3.85 -6.35 6.86
CA HIS A 70 3.94 -4.91 7.00
C HIS A 70 2.53 -4.28 7.08
N CYS A 71 1.63 -4.66 6.18
CA CYS A 71 0.27 -4.13 6.16
C CYS A 71 -0.52 -4.50 7.42
N ALA A 72 -0.36 -5.74 7.90
CA ALA A 72 -0.96 -6.17 9.16
C ALA A 72 -0.41 -5.39 10.37
N VAL A 73 0.87 -5.02 10.38
CA VAL A 73 1.44 -4.17 11.42
C VAL A 73 0.80 -2.78 11.38
N VAL A 74 0.71 -2.18 10.19
CA VAL A 74 0.17 -0.83 9.99
C VAL A 74 -1.33 -0.74 10.31
N GLU A 75 -2.13 -1.75 9.94
CA GLU A 75 -3.56 -1.78 10.27
C GLU A 75 -3.77 -1.87 11.79
N ARG A 76 -2.98 -2.68 12.50
CA ARG A 76 -3.05 -2.77 13.97
C ARG A 76 -2.68 -1.47 14.68
N THR A 77 -1.90 -0.60 14.05
CA THR A 77 -1.60 0.74 14.59
C THR A 77 -2.69 1.77 14.25
N GLY A 78 -3.79 1.34 13.63
CA GLY A 78 -4.98 2.16 13.36
C GLY A 78 -4.95 2.89 12.01
N HIS A 79 -4.02 2.54 11.12
CA HIS A 79 -3.92 3.17 9.80
C HIS A 79 -4.49 2.29 8.70
N ALA A 80 -5.32 2.88 7.85
CA ALA A 80 -5.76 2.22 6.63
C ALA A 80 -4.57 1.98 5.68
N VAL A 81 -4.59 0.88 4.94
CA VAL A 81 -3.53 0.55 3.99
C VAL A 81 -4.09 0.39 2.58
N ASN A 82 -3.40 0.97 1.62
CA ASN A 82 -3.66 0.76 0.20
C ASN A 82 -2.45 0.09 -0.46
N GLN A 83 -2.71 -0.95 -1.24
CA GLN A 83 -1.71 -1.66 -2.04
C GLN A 83 -1.58 -1.00 -3.41
N LEU A 84 -0.35 -0.65 -3.77
CA LEU A 84 0.00 -0.09 -5.07
C LEU A 84 0.90 -1.06 -5.84
N PRO A 85 0.49 -1.54 -7.03
CA PRO A 85 1.41 -2.27 -7.90
C PRO A 85 2.50 -1.32 -8.40
N GLY A 86 3.75 -1.65 -8.12
CA GLY A 86 4.92 -0.98 -8.71
C GLY A 86 5.33 -1.63 -10.03
N THR A 87 5.88 -0.83 -10.94
CA THR A 87 6.55 -1.31 -12.15
C THR A 87 8.02 -0.91 -12.15
N VAL A 88 8.89 -1.77 -12.70
CA VAL A 88 10.32 -1.46 -12.78
C VAL A 88 10.58 -0.24 -13.67
N GLU A 89 9.73 -0.03 -14.69
CA GLU A 89 9.79 1.14 -15.57
C GLU A 89 9.52 2.45 -14.82
N ASP A 90 8.47 2.49 -13.99
CA ASP A 90 8.15 3.67 -13.18
C ASP A 90 9.25 3.95 -12.14
N LEU A 91 9.78 2.90 -11.51
CA LEU A 91 10.90 3.04 -10.57
C LEU A 91 12.14 3.57 -11.30
N ALA A 92 12.51 2.99 -12.44
CA ALA A 92 13.66 3.45 -13.22
C ALA A 92 13.51 4.91 -13.64
N THR A 93 12.31 5.33 -14.05
CA THR A 93 12.01 6.74 -14.36
C THR A 93 12.17 7.63 -13.13
N PHE A 94 11.63 7.21 -11.98
CA PHE A 94 11.75 7.93 -10.71
C PHE A 94 13.20 8.12 -10.26
N LEU A 95 14.03 7.08 -10.42
CA LEU A 95 15.46 7.08 -10.09
C LEU A 95 16.25 7.95 -11.06
N ALA A 96 15.98 7.86 -12.37
CA ALA A 96 16.64 8.65 -13.41
C ALA A 96 16.42 10.16 -13.19
N GLN A 97 15.20 10.57 -12.83
CA GLN A 97 14.89 11.96 -12.48
C GLN A 97 15.69 12.49 -11.27
N ARG A 98 16.22 11.59 -10.44
CA ARG A 98 17.04 11.89 -9.25
C ARG A 98 18.54 11.66 -9.48
N GLY A 99 18.94 11.23 -10.67
CA GLY A 99 20.33 10.89 -10.98
C GLY A 99 20.85 9.65 -10.24
N ILE A 100 19.94 8.76 -9.82
CA ILE A 100 20.28 7.56 -9.04
C ILE A 100 20.41 6.36 -9.97
N THR A 101 21.57 5.71 -9.94
CA THR A 101 21.86 4.51 -10.74
C THR A 101 21.98 3.24 -9.90
N ASP A 102 22.31 3.39 -8.61
CA ASP A 102 22.41 2.32 -7.62
C ASP A 102 21.42 2.59 -6.48
N PRO A 103 20.17 2.08 -6.56
CA PRO A 103 19.12 2.37 -5.60
C PRO A 103 19.32 1.64 -4.27
N SER A 104 18.89 2.30 -3.20
CA SER A 104 18.92 1.84 -1.82
C SER A 104 17.51 1.54 -1.28
N ALA A 105 17.45 1.14 0.00
CA ALA A 105 16.17 0.99 0.70
C ALA A 105 15.40 2.33 0.79
N ASP A 106 16.10 3.45 0.98
CA ASP A 106 15.48 4.77 1.08
C ASP A 106 14.81 5.18 -0.23
N ASP A 107 15.38 4.78 -1.37
CA ASP A 107 14.80 5.04 -2.69
C ASP A 107 13.51 4.26 -2.93
N LEU A 108 13.42 3.02 -2.44
CA LEU A 108 12.19 2.23 -2.46
C LEU A 108 11.11 2.83 -1.57
N LEU A 109 11.48 3.41 -0.42
CA LEU A 109 10.55 4.09 0.49
C LEU A 109 10.08 5.44 -0.04
N ALA A 110 10.94 6.16 -0.78
CA ALA A 110 10.60 7.43 -1.42
C ALA A 110 9.73 7.26 -2.68
N TYR A 111 9.72 6.06 -3.26
CA TYR A 111 8.89 5.71 -4.41
C TYR A 111 7.47 5.25 -3.99
N PRO A 112 6.42 5.63 -4.73
CA PRO A 112 6.40 6.57 -5.85
C PRO A 112 6.31 8.03 -5.38
N ASP A 113 6.49 8.98 -6.31
CA ASP A 113 6.01 10.34 -6.07
C ASP A 113 4.47 10.34 -6.03
N LEU A 114 3.92 10.40 -4.82
CA LEU A 114 2.48 10.37 -4.56
C LEU A 114 1.72 11.52 -5.24
N ARG A 115 2.39 12.63 -5.59
CA ARG A 115 1.74 13.75 -6.28
C ARG A 115 1.42 13.42 -7.74
N THR A 116 2.11 12.44 -8.32
CA THR A 116 1.97 12.05 -9.72
C THR A 116 1.43 10.64 -9.90
N ALA A 117 1.21 9.88 -8.82
CA ALA A 117 0.70 8.52 -8.88
C ALA A 117 -0.76 8.50 -9.37
N THR A 118 -0.99 7.87 -10.53
CA THR A 118 -2.32 7.70 -11.15
C THR A 118 -2.83 6.26 -11.14
N VAL A 119 -1.99 5.33 -10.67
CA VAL A 119 -2.27 3.90 -10.68
C VAL A 119 -3.35 3.55 -9.65
N SER A 120 -4.27 2.67 -10.05
CA SER A 120 -5.33 2.19 -9.18
C SER A 120 -4.77 1.40 -8.01
N MET A 121 -5.09 1.85 -6.80
CA MET A 121 -4.72 1.20 -5.56
C MET A 121 -5.81 0.21 -5.13
N THR A 122 -5.40 -0.88 -4.47
CA THR A 122 -6.32 -1.87 -3.89
C THR A 122 -6.38 -1.70 -2.38
N PRO A 123 -7.56 -1.46 -1.78
CA PRO A 123 -7.71 -1.44 -0.32
C PRO A 123 -7.21 -2.75 0.31
N TRP A 124 -6.49 -2.62 1.42
CA TRP A 124 -6.03 -3.75 2.23
C TRP A 124 -6.58 -3.64 3.67
N PRO A 125 -7.06 -4.74 4.27
CA PRO A 125 -7.14 -6.07 3.69
C PRO A 125 -8.33 -6.21 2.72
N PRO A 126 -8.19 -6.96 1.61
CA PRO A 126 -9.34 -7.40 0.85
C PRO A 126 -10.28 -8.25 1.72
N THR A 127 -11.55 -8.36 1.36
CA THR A 127 -12.42 -9.35 2.00
C THR A 127 -11.90 -10.77 1.71
N ARG A 128 -12.27 -11.73 2.57
CA ARG A 128 -11.77 -13.11 2.50
C ARG A 128 -11.97 -13.79 1.14
N THR A 129 -13.01 -13.42 0.40
CA THR A 129 -13.39 -14.05 -0.88
C THR A 129 -13.03 -13.24 -2.11
N GLU A 130 -12.62 -11.98 -1.95
CA GLU A 130 -12.14 -11.14 -3.05
C GLU A 130 -10.79 -11.61 -3.60
N ALA A 131 -10.45 -11.11 -4.78
CA ALA A 131 -9.15 -11.34 -5.39
C ALA A 131 -8.03 -10.85 -4.46
N CYS A 132 -6.96 -11.62 -4.36
CA CYS A 132 -5.81 -11.25 -3.55
C CYS A 132 -5.08 -10.05 -4.17
N TRP A 133 -4.67 -9.11 -3.32
CA TRP A 133 -3.94 -7.89 -3.71
C TRP A 133 -2.65 -8.17 -4.51
N CYS A 134 -2.05 -9.36 -4.36
CA CYS A 134 -0.81 -9.73 -5.06
C CYS A 134 -0.96 -10.04 -6.56
N GLY A 135 -2.17 -9.91 -7.12
CA GLY A 135 -2.41 -10.05 -8.56
C GLY A 135 -2.54 -11.49 -9.08
N THR A 136 -2.57 -12.50 -8.21
CA THR A 136 -2.74 -13.92 -8.64
C THR A 136 -4.15 -14.27 -9.10
N GLY A 137 -5.14 -13.41 -8.84
CA GLY A 137 -6.57 -13.71 -9.05
C GLY A 137 -7.16 -14.74 -8.06
N ARG A 138 -6.35 -15.39 -7.22
CA ARG A 138 -6.83 -16.33 -6.20
C ARG A 138 -7.56 -15.56 -5.09
N LYS A 139 -8.51 -16.22 -4.43
CA LYS A 139 -9.21 -15.66 -3.26
C LYS A 139 -8.22 -15.31 -2.15
N TYR A 140 -8.35 -14.13 -1.55
CA TYR A 140 -7.42 -13.63 -0.53
C TYR A 140 -7.21 -14.62 0.64
N LYS A 141 -8.29 -15.26 1.13
CA LYS A 141 -8.21 -16.30 2.19
C LYS A 141 -7.35 -17.51 1.85
N GLN A 142 -7.10 -17.78 0.57
CA GLN A 142 -6.32 -18.91 0.05
C GLN A 142 -4.95 -18.47 -0.50
N CYS A 143 -4.64 -17.17 -0.45
CA CYS A 143 -3.44 -16.60 -1.04
C CYS A 143 -2.58 -15.88 0.01
N CYS A 144 -2.61 -14.55 0.11
CA CYS A 144 -1.73 -13.83 1.03
C CYS A 144 -2.20 -13.85 2.49
N ARG A 145 -3.50 -13.96 2.75
CA ARG A 145 -4.05 -13.85 4.11
C ARG A 145 -3.41 -14.78 5.16
N PRO A 146 -3.12 -16.08 4.87
CA PRO A 146 -2.46 -16.95 5.85
C PRO A 146 -1.06 -16.50 6.28
N HIS A 147 -0.44 -15.57 5.52
CA HIS A 147 0.87 -15.01 5.83
C HIS A 147 0.81 -13.71 6.63
N SER A 148 -0.40 -13.18 6.88
CA SER A 148 -0.58 -12.17 7.92
C SER A 148 -0.05 -12.73 9.23
N LEU A 149 0.41 -11.85 10.13
CA LEU A 149 0.86 -12.24 11.46
C LEU A 149 -0.34 -12.85 12.21
N GLY A 150 -0.60 -14.14 11.96
CA GLY A 150 -1.72 -14.86 12.54
C GLY A 150 -1.65 -14.72 14.04
N SER A 151 -2.76 -14.26 14.65
CA SER A 151 -2.96 -14.11 16.10
C SER A 151 -1.65 -14.06 16.88
N LEU A 152 -0.93 -12.93 16.81
CA LEU A 152 -0.03 -12.62 17.91
C LEU A 152 -0.93 -12.30 19.09
N ASP A 153 -0.88 -13.17 20.10
CA ASP A 153 -1.64 -13.14 21.35
C ASP A 153 -1.70 -11.74 21.99
#